data_AF-X0ZP94-F1
#
_entry.id   AF-X0ZP94-F1
#
_cell.length_a   1.000
_cell.length_b   1.000
_cell.length_c   1.000
_cell.angle_alpha   90.00
_cell.angle_beta   90.00
_cell.angle_gamma   90.00
#
_symmetry.space_group_name_H-M   'P 1'
#
loop_
_entity.id
_entity.type
_entity.pdbx_description
1 polymer ?
#
loop_
_entity_poly.entity_id
_entity_poly.type
_entity_poly.pdbx_seq_one_letter_code
_entity_poly.pdbx_strand_id
1 'polypeptide(L)'
;MKKNFIIILFLLVFAIFISGCINILLTPEDESIAPGKGRLKIYLTDSSGNYKENDSDNYSAVYITISKIEAHIAGEDEEPWDVLKEWDEGDEVEIDLIILKEQGISLLLTENELIPNKYTQLRLFVTKASVLIETKSKENKVIEVGTNGEPVEIPSADQTGIKLIHPFEINDGQTTELTIDFDAEKSIIKTDNGEYKLKPTIKVISIIVNDITENTNENE
;
A
#
# COMPACT_ATOMS: atom_id res chain seq x y z
N MET A 1 -1.79 19.41 81.59
CA MET A 1 -3.05 19.31 82.36
C MET A 1 -4.20 19.81 81.48
N LYS A 2 -5.20 18.96 81.22
CA LYS A 2 -6.61 19.28 80.83
C LYS A 2 -6.78 19.94 79.44
N LYS A 3 -7.77 19.61 78.58
CA LYS A 3 -8.90 18.68 78.59
C LYS A 3 -9.45 18.63 77.15
N ASN A 4 -9.96 17.47 76.75
CA ASN A 4 -10.58 17.09 75.48
C ASN A 4 -11.61 18.11 74.93
N PHE A 5 -11.70 18.25 73.60
CA PHE A 5 -12.91 18.71 72.92
C PHE A 5 -12.98 18.16 71.48
N ILE A 6 -14.06 17.39 71.18
CA ILE A 6 -14.63 17.05 69.84
C ILE A 6 -13.75 16.09 69.00
N ILE A 7 -13.96 14.77 68.87
CA ILE A 7 -15.15 13.97 68.51
C ILE A 7 -16.12 14.73 67.62
N ILE A 8 -15.85 14.71 66.31
CA ILE A 8 -16.77 14.60 65.15
C ILE A 8 -15.93 14.99 63.92
N LEU A 9 -15.26 14.02 63.32
CA LEU A 9 -14.91 14.05 61.89
C LEU A 9 -14.83 12.62 61.38
N PHE A 10 -15.92 11.89 61.58
CA PHE A 10 -16.16 10.55 61.05
C PHE A 10 -17.54 10.57 60.38
N LEU A 11 -17.72 11.46 59.40
CA LEU A 11 -18.89 11.49 58.51
C LEU A 11 -18.66 12.51 57.39
N LEU A 12 -17.86 12.15 56.39
CA LEU A 12 -18.13 12.61 55.02
C LEU A 12 -17.49 11.65 54.02
N VAL A 13 -18.37 10.87 53.39
CA VAL A 13 -18.24 10.31 52.04
C VAL A 13 -17.27 9.14 51.87
N PHE A 14 -17.73 8.00 52.37
CA PHE A 14 -17.65 6.76 51.62
C PHE A 14 -18.83 6.75 50.63
N ALA A 15 -18.63 7.29 49.42
CA ALA A 15 -19.47 7.07 48.25
C ALA A 15 -18.50 6.88 47.07
N ILE A 16 -18.13 5.65 46.77
CA ILE A 16 -18.86 4.71 45.91
C ILE A 16 -18.60 4.97 44.41
N PHE A 17 -17.77 4.07 43.88
CA PHE A 17 -17.88 3.37 42.59
C PHE A 17 -17.47 4.08 41.28
N ILE A 18 -16.35 3.58 40.74
CA ILE A 18 -16.17 3.15 39.34
C ILE A 18 -16.71 4.10 38.26
N SER A 19 -15.92 5.13 37.89
CA SER A 19 -15.98 5.67 36.54
C SER A 19 -14.92 4.96 35.69
N GLY A 20 -15.18 3.69 35.45
CA GLY A 20 -14.59 2.93 34.35
C GLY A 20 -15.52 3.07 33.16
N CYS A 21 -15.15 3.96 32.25
CA CYS A 21 -15.31 3.83 30.81
C CYS A 21 -14.27 4.79 30.23
N ILE A 22 -13.02 4.31 30.15
CA ILE A 22 -12.16 4.74 29.06
C ILE A 22 -12.94 4.36 27.80
N ASN A 23 -13.68 5.32 27.26
CA ASN A 23 -14.00 5.28 25.84
C ASN A 23 -12.68 5.58 25.14
N ILE A 24 -11.82 4.57 25.01
CA ILE A 24 -11.13 4.37 23.73
C ILE A 24 -12.28 4.04 22.78
N LEU A 25 -12.98 5.09 22.37
CA LEU A 25 -13.62 5.10 21.09
C LEU A 25 -12.42 5.05 20.15
N LEU A 26 -12.11 3.85 19.66
CA LEU A 26 -11.58 3.74 18.32
C LEU A 26 -12.60 4.52 17.49
N THR A 27 -12.28 5.78 17.18
CA THR A 27 -13.01 6.48 16.15
C THR A 27 -12.95 5.53 14.95
N PRO A 28 -14.10 5.13 14.37
CA PRO A 28 -14.02 4.55 13.04
C PRO A 28 -13.15 5.52 12.23
N GLU A 29 -12.13 4.98 11.57
CA GLU A 29 -11.36 5.74 10.59
C GLU A 29 -12.39 6.51 9.76
N ASP A 30 -12.28 7.84 9.75
CA ASP A 30 -13.35 8.71 9.27
C ASP A 30 -13.55 8.45 7.78
N GLU A 31 -14.54 7.61 7.46
CA GLU A 31 -14.94 7.30 6.08
C GLU A 31 -15.53 8.53 5.38
N SER A 32 -15.77 9.65 6.09
CA SER A 32 -16.23 10.87 5.45
C SER A 32 -15.13 11.49 4.58
N ILE A 33 -15.53 11.98 3.40
CA ILE A 33 -14.66 12.69 2.47
C ILE A 33 -14.91 14.19 2.64
N ALA A 34 -13.85 15.00 2.66
CA ALA A 34 -14.00 16.45 2.76
C ALA A 34 -14.89 17.01 1.61
N PRO A 35 -15.77 17.99 1.86
CA PRO A 35 -16.62 18.56 0.81
C PRO A 35 -15.84 19.09 -0.38
N GLY A 36 -16.24 18.75 -1.60
CA GLY A 36 -15.55 19.15 -2.83
C GLY A 36 -14.31 18.30 -3.16
N LYS A 37 -14.17 17.13 -2.54
CA LYS A 37 -13.08 16.17 -2.76
C LYS A 37 -13.62 14.79 -3.12
N GLY A 38 -12.80 14.03 -3.84
CA GLY A 38 -12.94 12.58 -3.97
C GLY A 38 -11.77 11.89 -3.32
N ARG A 39 -11.93 10.62 -2.96
CA ARG A 39 -10.89 9.79 -2.36
C ARG A 39 -10.29 8.86 -3.40
N LEU A 40 -8.97 8.76 -3.42
CA LEU A 40 -8.21 7.81 -4.23
C LEU A 40 -7.51 6.84 -3.28
N LYS A 41 -7.73 5.54 -3.47
CA LYS A 41 -6.95 4.46 -2.84
C LYS A 41 -6.17 3.71 -3.92
N ILE A 42 -4.87 3.51 -3.72
CA ILE A 42 -4.04 2.74 -4.64
C ILE A 42 -3.54 1.50 -3.93
N TYR A 43 -3.82 0.35 -4.52
CA TYR A 43 -3.40 -0.94 -4.06
C TYR A 43 -2.37 -1.57 -4.99
N LEU A 44 -1.52 -2.42 -4.44
CA LEU A 44 -0.57 -3.26 -5.16
C LEU A 44 -0.88 -4.73 -4.91
N THR A 45 -0.85 -5.54 -5.96
CA THR A 45 -0.96 -7.00 -5.88
C THR A 45 -0.06 -7.66 -6.92
N ASP A 46 0.09 -8.97 -6.82
CA ASP A 46 0.58 -9.82 -7.90
C ASP A 46 -0.49 -10.89 -8.14
N SER A 47 -1.29 -10.69 -9.19
CA SER A 47 -2.38 -11.59 -9.59
C SER A 47 -1.96 -12.54 -10.72
N SER A 48 -0.67 -12.58 -11.04
CA SER A 48 -0.15 -13.37 -12.14
C SER A 48 -0.39 -14.87 -11.94
N GLY A 49 -0.75 -15.55 -13.02
CA GLY A 49 -0.68 -17.02 -13.08
C GLY A 49 0.77 -17.47 -13.29
N ASN A 50 1.07 -18.73 -12.93
CA ASN A 50 2.40 -19.35 -13.12
C ASN A 50 2.91 -19.19 -14.56
N TYR A 51 3.81 -18.24 -14.81
CA TYR A 51 4.47 -18.10 -16.10
C TYR A 51 5.80 -17.34 -15.95
N LYS A 52 6.90 -18.07 -16.17
CA LYS A 52 8.23 -17.48 -16.37
C LYS A 52 8.58 -17.59 -17.85
N GLU A 53 8.76 -16.45 -18.52
CA GLU A 53 9.06 -16.45 -19.96
C GLU A 53 10.51 -16.87 -20.23
N ASN A 54 11.46 -16.53 -19.34
CA ASN A 54 12.90 -16.59 -19.65
C ASN A 54 13.83 -16.89 -18.46
N ASP A 55 13.32 -17.20 -17.25
CA ASP A 55 14.15 -17.59 -16.09
C ASP A 55 13.71 -18.96 -15.55
N SER A 56 14.68 -19.86 -15.39
CA SER A 56 14.48 -21.21 -14.81
C SER A 56 14.48 -21.22 -13.29
N ASP A 57 14.98 -20.16 -12.65
CA ASP A 57 15.05 -20.09 -11.19
C ASP A 57 13.65 -20.00 -10.61
N ASN A 58 13.46 -20.53 -9.40
CA ASN A 58 12.24 -20.34 -8.63
C ASN A 58 12.52 -19.25 -7.60
N TYR A 59 11.63 -18.28 -7.44
CA TYR A 59 11.82 -17.24 -6.45
C TYR A 59 10.94 -17.56 -5.24
N SER A 60 11.52 -17.60 -4.05
CA SER A 60 10.76 -17.65 -2.80
C SER A 60 10.26 -16.27 -2.38
N ALA A 61 10.98 -15.22 -2.82
CA ALA A 61 10.61 -13.84 -2.59
C ALA A 61 11.11 -12.96 -3.75
N VAL A 62 10.34 -11.93 -4.05
CA VAL A 62 10.74 -10.85 -4.96
C VAL A 62 10.43 -9.55 -4.24
N TYR A 63 11.49 -8.92 -3.73
CA TYR A 63 11.40 -7.67 -3.01
C TYR A 63 11.51 -6.50 -3.97
N ILE A 64 10.60 -5.54 -3.86
CA ILE A 64 10.72 -4.22 -4.45
C ILE A 64 10.61 -3.15 -3.37
N THR A 65 11.34 -2.05 -3.53
CA THR A 65 11.22 -0.87 -2.68
C THR A 65 10.63 0.28 -3.47
N ILE A 66 9.50 0.82 -3.02
CA ILE A 66 8.85 1.98 -3.65
C ILE A 66 9.12 3.23 -2.81
N SER A 67 9.62 4.29 -3.45
CA SER A 67 9.92 5.57 -2.78
C SER A 67 8.93 6.68 -3.10
N LYS A 68 8.19 6.58 -4.22
CA LYS A 68 7.26 7.62 -4.64
C LYS A 68 6.18 7.11 -5.59
N ILE A 69 4.99 7.71 -5.50
CA ILE A 69 3.86 7.52 -6.39
C ILE A 69 3.38 8.89 -6.85
N GLU A 70 3.23 9.06 -8.16
CA GLU A 70 2.72 10.28 -8.77
C GLU A 70 1.53 9.98 -9.71
N ALA A 71 0.65 10.96 -9.89
CA ALA A 71 -0.44 10.89 -10.87
C ALA A 71 -0.43 12.11 -11.78
N HIS A 72 -0.71 11.90 -13.06
CA HIS A 72 -0.74 12.95 -14.06
C HIS A 72 -2.17 13.44 -14.30
N ILE A 73 -2.40 14.75 -14.15
CA ILE A 73 -3.70 15.40 -14.37
C ILE A 73 -3.92 15.69 -15.87
N ALA A 74 -5.13 15.48 -16.38
CA ALA A 74 -5.47 15.74 -17.78
C ALA A 74 -5.62 17.24 -18.09
N GLY A 75 -5.12 17.67 -19.25
CA GLY A 75 -5.44 18.98 -19.82
C GLY A 75 -4.61 20.16 -19.28
N GLU A 76 -3.64 19.90 -18.41
CA GLU A 76 -2.63 20.88 -18.03
C GLU A 76 -1.43 20.76 -18.99
N ASP A 77 -1.09 21.85 -19.66
CA ASP A 77 0.10 21.95 -20.52
C ASP A 77 1.36 22.08 -19.62
N GLU A 78 2.35 21.21 -19.84
CA GLU A 78 3.56 20.95 -19.01
C GLU A 78 3.39 19.94 -17.86
N GLU A 79 3.27 18.64 -18.19
CA GLU A 79 3.44 17.47 -17.28
C GLU A 79 3.33 17.73 -15.76
N PRO A 80 2.20 18.21 -15.21
CA PRO A 80 2.08 18.35 -13.77
C PRO A 80 1.76 16.97 -13.21
N TRP A 81 2.77 16.42 -12.54
CA TRP A 81 2.65 15.21 -11.74
C TRP A 81 2.33 15.62 -10.31
N ASP A 82 1.16 15.23 -9.83
CA ASP A 82 0.81 15.34 -8.41
C ASP A 82 1.50 14.20 -7.66
N VAL A 83 2.27 14.56 -6.63
CA VAL A 83 2.85 13.58 -5.71
C VAL A 83 1.75 13.08 -4.78
N LEU A 84 1.36 11.81 -4.97
CA LEU A 84 0.36 11.16 -4.13
C LEU A 84 0.98 10.66 -2.82
N LYS A 85 2.19 10.12 -2.91
CA LYS A 85 2.96 9.62 -1.78
C LYS A 85 4.44 9.69 -2.09
N GLU A 86 5.22 10.17 -1.15
CA GLU A 86 6.68 10.09 -1.15
C GLU A 86 7.11 9.59 0.24
N TRP A 87 8.03 8.64 0.26
CA TRP A 87 8.61 8.11 1.49
C TRP A 87 9.96 8.77 1.72
N ASP A 88 10.23 9.14 2.97
CA ASP A 88 11.54 9.65 3.36
C ASP A 88 12.61 8.56 3.23
N GLU A 89 13.86 8.97 3.02
CA GLU A 89 14.99 8.04 2.94
C GLU A 89 15.13 7.25 4.25
N GLY A 90 15.07 5.92 4.16
CA GLY A 90 15.11 5.01 5.30
C GLY A 90 13.73 4.51 5.76
N ASP A 91 12.65 5.19 5.35
CA ASP A 91 11.26 4.81 5.63
C ASP A 91 10.55 4.25 4.39
N GLU A 92 11.31 3.90 3.34
CA GLU A 92 10.74 3.35 2.11
C GLU A 92 10.03 2.01 2.38
N VAL A 93 8.98 1.73 1.61
CA VAL A 93 8.24 0.48 1.75
C VAL A 93 8.92 -0.62 0.93
N GLU A 94 9.45 -1.64 1.60
CA GLU A 94 9.88 -2.89 0.97
C GLU A 94 8.71 -3.88 0.95
N ILE A 95 8.45 -4.45 -0.22
CA ILE A 95 7.29 -5.28 -0.47
C ILE A 95 7.73 -6.58 -1.12
N ASP A 96 7.33 -7.71 -0.54
CA ASP A 96 7.47 -9.02 -1.16
C ASP A 96 6.26 -9.32 -2.06
N LEU A 97 6.47 -9.26 -3.37
CA LEU A 97 5.42 -9.52 -4.36
C LEU A 97 4.96 -10.99 -4.36
N ILE A 98 5.84 -11.93 -4.00
CA ILE A 98 5.49 -13.36 -3.95
C ILE A 98 4.49 -13.60 -2.81
N ILE A 99 4.66 -12.94 -1.66
CA ILE A 99 3.70 -13.01 -0.55
C ILE A 99 2.32 -12.47 -0.97
N LEU A 100 2.27 -11.35 -1.71
CA LEU A 100 0.99 -10.80 -2.19
C LEU A 100 0.25 -11.81 -3.06
N LYS A 101 0.97 -12.47 -3.98
CA LYS A 101 0.44 -13.52 -4.84
C LYS A 101 -0.03 -14.75 -4.07
N GLU A 102 0.83 -15.30 -3.22
CA GLU A 102 0.54 -16.54 -2.48
C GLU A 102 -0.65 -16.40 -1.53
N GLN A 103 -0.81 -15.22 -0.93
CA GLN A 103 -1.93 -14.92 -0.05
C GLN A 103 -3.17 -14.41 -0.81
N GLY A 104 -3.03 -14.04 -2.09
CA GLY A 104 -4.09 -13.45 -2.89
C GLY A 104 -4.58 -12.12 -2.32
N ILE A 105 -3.66 -11.32 -1.78
CA ILE A 105 -3.98 -10.05 -1.12
C ILE A 105 -3.52 -8.85 -1.96
N SER A 106 -4.12 -7.70 -1.67
CA SER A 106 -3.71 -6.40 -2.20
C SER A 106 -3.27 -5.50 -1.05
N LEU A 107 -2.07 -4.93 -1.17
CA LEU A 107 -1.48 -4.00 -0.20
C LEU A 107 -1.89 -2.56 -0.54
N LEU A 108 -2.46 -1.83 0.41
CA LEU A 108 -2.72 -0.39 0.25
C LEU A 108 -1.39 0.37 0.27
N LEU A 109 -1.06 1.07 -0.82
CA LEU A 109 0.14 1.89 -0.94
C LEU A 109 -0.09 3.34 -0.49
N THR A 110 -1.22 3.92 -0.87
CA THR A 110 -1.60 5.29 -0.50
C THR A 110 -3.11 5.50 -0.55
N GLU A 111 -3.56 6.44 0.27
CA GLU A 111 -4.92 6.96 0.32
C GLU A 111 -4.86 8.50 0.35
N ASN A 112 -5.54 9.16 -0.58
CA ASN A 112 -5.48 10.61 -0.76
C ASN A 112 -6.87 11.20 -1.04
N GLU A 113 -7.17 12.37 -0.48
CA GLU A 113 -8.33 13.17 -0.88
C GLU A 113 -7.93 14.26 -1.88
N LEU A 114 -8.42 14.12 -3.11
CA LEU A 114 -8.03 14.92 -4.27
C LEU A 114 -9.20 15.77 -4.76
N ILE A 115 -8.90 16.88 -5.43
CA ILE A 115 -9.94 17.66 -6.12
C ILE A 115 -10.45 16.81 -7.29
N PRO A 116 -11.78 16.80 -7.55
CA PRO A 116 -12.33 16.10 -8.70
C PRO A 116 -11.64 16.51 -10.00
N ASN A 117 -11.04 15.53 -10.69
CA ASN A 117 -10.29 15.76 -11.90
C ASN A 117 -10.15 14.45 -12.69
N LYS A 118 -9.68 14.55 -13.94
CA LYS A 118 -9.32 13.41 -14.77
C LYS A 118 -7.81 13.21 -14.69
N TYR A 119 -7.41 11.96 -14.54
CA TYR A 119 -6.01 11.55 -14.51
C TYR A 119 -5.76 10.62 -15.69
N THR A 120 -4.59 10.74 -16.31
CA THR A 120 -4.25 9.95 -17.51
C THR A 120 -3.23 8.87 -17.25
N GLN A 121 -2.39 9.04 -16.22
CA GLN A 121 -1.26 8.16 -15.93
C GLN A 121 -0.96 8.11 -14.43
N LEU A 122 -0.38 6.98 -14.01
CA LEU A 122 0.32 6.83 -12.74
C LEU A 122 1.82 6.62 -12.99
N ARG A 123 2.65 6.97 -12.01
CA ARG A 123 4.08 6.71 -12.05
C ARG A 123 4.55 6.17 -10.71
N LEU A 124 5.20 5.01 -10.73
CA LEU A 124 5.74 4.33 -9.55
C LEU A 124 7.27 4.37 -9.59
N PHE A 125 7.90 4.84 -8.52
CA PHE A 125 9.35 4.91 -8.41
C PHE A 125 9.85 3.72 -7.58
N VAL A 126 10.45 2.75 -8.27
CA VAL A 126 11.12 1.60 -7.63
C VAL A 126 12.61 1.93 -7.51
N THR A 127 13.14 1.90 -6.28
CA THR A 127 14.53 2.31 -5.99
C THR A 127 15.46 1.15 -5.71
N LYS A 128 14.93 0.03 -5.21
CA LYS A 128 15.67 -1.20 -4.94
C LYS A 128 14.81 -2.40 -5.33
N ALA A 129 15.47 -3.47 -5.75
CA ALA A 129 14.84 -4.75 -5.99
C ALA A 129 15.84 -5.89 -5.69
N SER A 130 15.34 -6.99 -5.14
CA SER A 130 16.14 -8.19 -4.89
C SER A 130 15.27 -9.45 -4.95
N VAL A 131 15.90 -10.61 -5.16
CA VAL A 131 15.22 -11.90 -5.20
C VAL A 131 15.85 -12.89 -4.23
N LEU A 132 15.01 -13.72 -3.60
CA LEU A 132 15.47 -14.94 -2.92
C LEU A 132 15.16 -16.14 -3.82
N ILE A 133 16.17 -16.98 -4.04
CA ILE A 133 16.09 -18.08 -4.99
C ILE A 133 15.88 -19.41 -4.24
N GLU A 134 14.92 -20.19 -4.70
CA GLU A 134 14.73 -21.57 -4.27
C GLU A 134 15.45 -22.54 -5.19
N THR A 135 16.20 -23.45 -4.59
CA THR A 135 16.73 -24.63 -5.29
C THR A 135 15.75 -25.78 -5.11
N LYS A 136 15.20 -26.27 -6.23
CA LYS A 136 14.30 -27.42 -6.26
C LYS A 136 15.01 -28.69 -6.71
N SER A 137 14.60 -29.82 -6.13
CA SER A 137 15.04 -31.16 -6.56
C SER A 137 14.48 -31.51 -7.94
N LYS A 138 14.96 -32.61 -8.53
CA LYS A 138 14.36 -33.19 -9.75
C LYS A 138 12.88 -33.59 -9.56
N GLU A 139 12.43 -33.72 -8.32
CA GLU A 139 11.04 -34.03 -7.94
C GLU A 139 10.25 -32.77 -7.55
N ASN A 140 10.75 -31.58 -7.90
CA ASN A 140 10.15 -30.27 -7.61
C ASN A 140 9.97 -29.97 -6.11
N LYS A 141 10.74 -30.63 -5.24
CA LYS A 141 10.75 -30.35 -3.80
C LYS A 141 11.78 -29.26 -3.50
N VAL A 142 11.42 -28.24 -2.72
CA VAL A 142 12.38 -27.23 -2.23
C VAL A 142 13.44 -27.92 -1.37
N ILE A 143 14.70 -27.77 -1.75
CA ILE A 143 15.86 -28.32 -1.03
C ILE A 143 16.53 -27.21 -0.21
N GLU A 144 16.62 -26.01 -0.79
CA GLU A 144 17.30 -24.87 -0.20
C GLU A 144 16.62 -23.58 -0.64
N VAL A 145 16.60 -22.60 0.26
CA VAL A 145 16.18 -21.22 -0.01
C VAL A 145 17.37 -20.33 0.30
N GLY A 146 17.78 -19.52 -0.68
CA GLY A 146 18.85 -18.55 -0.49
C GLY A 146 18.53 -17.62 0.68
N THR A 147 19.53 -17.31 1.49
CA THR A 147 19.36 -16.45 2.68
C THR A 147 19.80 -15.01 2.45
N ASN A 148 20.54 -14.76 1.37
CA ASN A 148 20.96 -13.43 0.96
C ASN A 148 20.19 -13.08 -0.31
N GLY A 149 19.53 -11.91 -0.32
CA GLY A 149 18.86 -11.40 -1.51
C GLY A 149 19.87 -11.12 -2.63
N GLU A 150 19.66 -11.73 -3.79
CA GLU A 150 20.43 -11.40 -4.99
C GLU A 150 19.91 -10.05 -5.53
N PRO A 151 20.79 -9.06 -5.75
CA PRO A 151 20.36 -7.75 -6.22
C PRO A 151 19.81 -7.82 -7.64
N VAL A 152 18.78 -7.04 -7.91
CA VAL A 152 18.20 -6.87 -9.25
C VAL A 152 18.55 -5.48 -9.76
N GLU A 153 19.24 -5.41 -10.88
CA GLU A 153 19.56 -4.14 -11.55
C GLU A 153 18.27 -3.46 -12.03
N ILE A 154 18.04 -2.22 -11.61
CA ILE A 154 16.96 -1.39 -12.13
C ILE A 154 17.52 -0.56 -13.30
N PRO A 155 17.01 -0.74 -14.54
CA PRO A 155 17.47 0.03 -15.68
C PRO A 155 17.33 1.53 -15.44
N SER A 156 18.27 2.34 -15.96
CA SER A 156 18.23 3.80 -15.82
C SER A 156 16.95 4.45 -16.37
N ALA A 157 16.34 3.83 -17.38
CA ALA A 157 15.04 4.27 -17.91
C ALA A 157 13.94 4.23 -16.82
N ASP A 158 13.95 3.19 -15.98
CA ASP A 158 12.93 2.98 -14.95
C ASP A 158 13.22 3.78 -13.67
N GLN A 159 14.46 4.27 -13.48
CA GLN A 159 14.80 5.18 -12.38
C GLN A 159 14.03 6.50 -12.44
N THR A 160 13.52 6.87 -13.62
CA THR A 160 12.64 8.04 -13.79
C THR A 160 11.18 7.79 -13.43
N GLY A 161 10.86 6.57 -13.00
CA GLY A 161 9.54 6.10 -12.61
C GLY A 161 8.87 5.28 -13.71
N ILE A 162 8.31 4.13 -13.31
CA ILE A 162 7.58 3.21 -14.18
C ILE A 162 6.19 3.81 -14.45
N LYS A 163 5.94 4.20 -15.70
CA LYS A 163 4.67 4.83 -16.11
C LYS A 163 3.60 3.77 -16.39
N LEU A 164 2.43 3.94 -15.80
CA LEU A 164 1.22 3.19 -16.11
C LEU A 164 0.23 4.11 -16.83
N ILE A 165 -0.01 3.83 -18.10
CA ILE A 165 -0.95 4.61 -18.91
C ILE A 165 -2.35 4.02 -18.74
N HIS A 166 -3.11 4.55 -17.79
CA HIS A 166 -4.46 4.09 -17.49
C HIS A 166 -5.30 5.27 -17.00
N PRO A 167 -6.18 5.84 -17.83
CA PRO A 167 -7.01 6.97 -17.42
C PRO A 167 -8.02 6.59 -16.33
N PHE A 168 -8.23 7.48 -15.37
CA PHE A 168 -9.23 7.37 -14.32
C PHE A 168 -9.75 8.75 -13.93
N GLU A 169 -10.87 8.79 -13.21
CA GLU A 169 -11.49 10.04 -12.76
C GLU A 169 -11.67 10.00 -11.25
N ILE A 170 -11.44 11.15 -10.60
CA ILE A 170 -11.82 11.38 -9.21
C ILE A 170 -13.06 12.26 -9.23
N ASN A 171 -14.10 11.85 -8.51
CA ASN A 171 -15.37 12.57 -8.41
C ASN A 171 -15.65 12.99 -6.97
N ASP A 172 -16.40 14.07 -6.82
CA ASP A 172 -16.79 14.59 -5.50
C ASP A 172 -17.61 13.56 -4.72
N GLY A 173 -17.26 13.36 -3.44
CA GLY A 173 -17.95 12.43 -2.54
C GLY A 173 -17.80 10.94 -2.87
N GLN A 174 -16.97 10.58 -3.85
CA GLN A 174 -16.74 9.18 -4.25
C GLN A 174 -15.35 8.68 -3.84
N THR A 175 -15.27 7.39 -3.55
CA THR A 175 -13.99 6.68 -3.42
C THR A 175 -13.68 5.93 -4.71
N THR A 176 -12.51 6.20 -5.28
CA THR A 176 -11.93 5.48 -6.42
C THR A 176 -10.81 4.60 -5.92
N GLU A 177 -10.92 3.29 -6.13
CA GLU A 177 -9.90 2.30 -5.78
C GLU A 177 -9.21 1.78 -7.05
N LEU A 178 -7.90 1.97 -7.14
CA LEU A 178 -7.08 1.45 -8.22
C LEU A 178 -6.24 0.28 -7.71
N THR A 179 -6.29 -0.85 -8.41
CA THR A 179 -5.38 -1.98 -8.11
C THR A 179 -4.33 -2.12 -9.22
N ILE A 180 -3.07 -1.99 -8.82
CA ILE A 180 -1.89 -2.21 -9.66
C ILE A 180 -1.46 -3.66 -9.51
N ASP A 181 -1.35 -4.35 -10.63
CA ASP A 181 -0.82 -5.71 -10.76
C ASP A 181 0.65 -5.62 -11.18
N PHE A 182 1.55 -6.08 -10.32
CA PHE A 182 2.99 -6.18 -10.60
C PHE A 182 3.37 -7.65 -10.67
N ASP A 183 3.52 -8.15 -11.89
CA ASP A 183 3.85 -9.55 -12.13
C ASP A 183 5.33 -9.79 -11.80
N ALA A 184 5.62 -10.32 -10.61
CA ALA A 184 6.99 -10.49 -10.13
C ALA A 184 7.80 -11.42 -11.04
N GLU A 185 7.19 -12.53 -11.46
CA GLU A 185 7.86 -13.59 -12.22
C GLU A 185 8.20 -13.19 -13.66
N LYS A 186 7.39 -12.32 -14.27
CA LYS A 186 7.70 -11.74 -15.58
C LYS A 186 8.57 -10.49 -15.49
N SER A 187 8.62 -9.86 -14.32
CA SER A 187 9.39 -8.63 -14.13
C SER A 187 10.87 -8.84 -13.86
N ILE A 188 11.27 -10.05 -13.47
CA ILE A 188 12.67 -10.39 -13.27
C ILE A 188 13.18 -11.17 -14.49
N ILE A 189 14.30 -10.71 -15.04
CA ILE A 189 15.05 -11.42 -16.08
C ILE A 189 16.44 -11.75 -15.57
N LYS A 190 16.92 -12.96 -15.90
CA LYS A 190 18.32 -13.35 -15.68
C LYS A 190 19.10 -13.15 -16.96
N THR A 191 20.21 -12.43 -16.87
CA THR A 191 21.11 -12.17 -18.00
C THR A 191 22.01 -13.39 -18.25
N ASP A 192 22.63 -13.46 -19.43
CA ASP A 192 23.57 -14.53 -19.80
C ASP A 192 24.79 -14.60 -18.85
N ASN A 193 25.12 -13.50 -18.18
CA ASN A 193 26.21 -13.42 -17.20
C ASN A 193 25.78 -13.84 -15.78
N GLY A 194 24.51 -14.20 -15.58
CA GLY A 194 23.95 -14.63 -14.30
C GLY A 194 23.42 -13.51 -13.40
N GLU A 195 23.50 -12.25 -13.83
CA GLU A 195 22.94 -11.10 -13.09
C GLU A 195 21.43 -10.97 -13.32
N TYR A 196 20.70 -10.47 -12.33
CA TYR A 196 19.26 -10.21 -12.43
C TYR A 196 18.99 -8.75 -12.80
N LYS A 197 17.97 -8.55 -13.63
CA LYS A 197 17.55 -7.23 -14.08
C LYS A 197 16.04 -7.09 -14.04
N LEU A 198 15.58 -5.90 -13.68
CA LEU A 198 14.17 -5.55 -13.67
C LEU A 198 13.72 -5.20 -15.10
N LYS A 199 12.65 -5.83 -15.54
CA LYS A 199 11.91 -5.52 -16.77
C LYS A 199 10.42 -5.44 -16.39
N PRO A 200 9.96 -4.31 -15.83
CA PRO A 200 8.66 -4.24 -15.18
C PRO A 200 7.52 -4.70 -16.08
N THR A 201 6.76 -5.68 -15.61
CA THR A 201 5.48 -6.11 -16.18
C THR A 201 4.39 -5.68 -15.20
N ILE A 202 3.91 -4.45 -15.38
CA ILE A 202 2.99 -3.79 -14.45
C ILE A 202 1.81 -3.17 -15.20
N LYS A 203 0.62 -3.21 -14.60
CA LYS A 203 -0.61 -2.63 -15.18
C LYS A 203 -1.65 -2.34 -14.09
N VAL A 204 -2.59 -1.46 -14.39
CA VAL A 204 -3.82 -1.32 -13.59
C VAL A 204 -4.83 -2.37 -14.05
N ILE A 205 -5.38 -3.15 -13.12
CA ILE A 205 -6.31 -4.26 -13.42
C ILE A 205 -7.73 -4.04 -12.93
N SER A 206 -7.95 -3.14 -11.98
CA SER A 206 -9.26 -2.85 -11.42
C SER A 206 -9.39 -1.39 -11.08
N ILE A 207 -10.57 -0.85 -11.37
CA ILE A 207 -11.06 0.44 -10.89
C ILE A 207 -12.43 0.19 -10.29
N ILE A 208 -12.56 0.45 -8.99
CA ILE A 208 -13.84 0.39 -8.28
C ILE A 208 -14.20 1.81 -7.85
N VAL A 209 -15.42 2.24 -8.15
CA VAL A 209 -15.95 3.54 -7.71
C VAL A 209 -17.10 3.28 -6.76
N ASN A 210 -16.92 3.71 -5.51
CA ASN A 210 -17.89 3.55 -4.43
C ASN A 210 -18.49 4.91 -4.09
N ASP A 211 -19.82 4.98 -4.10
CA ASP A 211 -20.57 6.10 -3.54
C ASP A 211 -20.60 5.95 -2.02
N ILE A 212 -20.25 7.01 -1.28
CA ILE A 212 -20.62 7.07 0.14
C ILE A 212 -22.10 7.45 0.16
N THR A 213 -22.98 6.45 0.17
CA THR A 213 -24.36 6.71 0.57
C THR A 213 -24.33 7.11 2.03
N GLU A 214 -24.51 8.40 2.33
CA GLU A 214 -24.89 8.83 3.67
C GLU A 214 -26.13 8.03 4.06
N ASN A 215 -26.00 7.10 5.01
CA ASN A 215 -27.15 6.54 5.70
C ASN A 215 -27.74 7.67 6.56
N THR A 216 -28.54 8.53 5.94
CA THR A 216 -29.43 9.43 6.65
C THR A 216 -30.51 8.55 7.29
N ASN A 217 -30.23 8.05 8.50
CA ASN A 217 -31.28 7.56 9.38
C ASN A 217 -32.12 8.76 9.80
N GLU A 218 -33.07 9.15 8.94
CA GLU A 218 -34.23 9.95 9.33
C GLU A 218 -35.05 9.09 10.30
N ASN A 219 -34.78 9.24 11.60
CA ASN A 219 -35.69 8.76 12.63
C ASN A 219 -36.78 9.83 12.81
N GLU A 220 -37.96 9.45 12.31
CA GLU A 220 -39.30 10.00 12.61
C GLU A 220 -39.60 10.06 14.12
#